data_AF-A0A662JWC2-F1
#
_entry.id   AF-A0A662JWC2-F1
#
_cell.length_a   1.000
_cell.length_b   1.000
_cell.length_c   1.000
_cell.angle_alpha   90.00
_cell.angle_beta   90.00
_cell.angle_gamma   90.00
#
_symmetry.space_group_name_H-M   'P 1'
#
loop_
_entity.id
_entity.type
_entity.pdbx_description
1 polymer ?
#
loop_
_entity_poly.entity_id
_entity_poly.type
_entity_poly.pdbx_seq_one_letter_code
_entity_poly.pdbx_strand_id
1 'polypeptide(L)'
;MDKRINNTVIKKARYAYRSLWKNQEYSVGKATRSAINVVKKWQGDLVEKGFEAEFPNKNHSKELIGKCGRIDLVDLKKHVAYEMKVSGKNPGHEFYKDIFKVFCYNKKEGVKKLKVLVFMTEERGVKALEKEFPKEVIKLTKKTLGIEVALISIDSKYYYQTGKR
;
A
#
# COMPACT_ATOMS: atom_id res chain seq x y z
N MET A 1 5.24 -2.68 -15.61
CA MET A 1 4.99 -1.93 -14.36
C MET A 1 5.09 -0.45 -14.68
N ASP A 2 4.21 0.38 -14.11
CA ASP A 2 4.24 1.83 -14.27
C ASP A 2 5.64 2.41 -14.05
N LYS A 3 6.08 3.37 -14.87
CA LYS A 3 7.39 4.03 -14.71
C LYS A 3 7.50 4.83 -13.42
N ARG A 4 6.36 5.21 -12.81
CA ARG A 4 6.28 5.89 -11.52
C ARG A 4 6.57 4.96 -10.35
N ILE A 5 6.28 3.67 -10.47
CA ILE A 5 6.48 2.71 -9.38
C ILE A 5 7.98 2.46 -9.18
N ASN A 6 8.46 2.72 -7.96
CA ASN A 6 9.87 2.62 -7.65
C ASN A 6 10.26 1.19 -7.24
N ASN A 7 11.02 0.50 -8.09
CA ASN A 7 11.51 -0.85 -7.82
C ASN A 7 12.31 -0.98 -6.51
N THR A 8 12.99 0.08 -6.07
CA THR A 8 13.72 0.06 -4.79
C THR A 8 12.77 -0.10 -3.61
N VAL A 9 11.58 0.54 -3.65
CA VAL A 9 10.56 0.42 -2.60
C VAL A 9 10.11 -1.03 -2.47
N ILE A 10 9.82 -1.69 -3.59
CA ILE A 10 9.39 -3.09 -3.64
C ILE A 10 10.51 -4.02 -3.16
N LYS A 11 11.75 -3.81 -3.64
CA LYS A 11 12.91 -4.62 -3.22
C LYS A 11 13.12 -4.54 -1.70
N LYS A 12 12.96 -3.35 -1.11
CA LYS A 12 13.05 -3.15 0.33
C LYS A 12 11.90 -3.79 1.10
N ALA A 13 10.67 -3.74 0.58
CA ALA A 13 9.52 -4.45 1.16
C ALA A 13 9.75 -5.96 1.18
N ARG A 14 10.17 -6.53 0.04
CA ARG A 14 10.51 -7.96 -0.09
C ARG A 14 11.63 -8.38 0.86
N TYR A 15 12.67 -7.55 0.99
CA TYR A 15 13.76 -7.79 1.93
C TYR A 15 13.26 -7.80 3.37
N ALA A 16 12.52 -6.78 3.80
CA ALA A 16 11.98 -6.69 5.15
C ALA A 16 11.06 -7.88 5.47
N TYR A 17 10.20 -8.28 4.53
CA TYR A 17 9.35 -9.46 4.64
C TYR A 17 10.19 -10.71 4.87
N ARG A 18 11.15 -11.02 3.98
CA ARG A 18 11.98 -12.23 4.10
C ARG A 18 12.80 -12.30 5.37
N SER A 19 13.28 -11.15 5.86
CA SER A 19 14.14 -11.11 7.04
C SER A 19 13.38 -11.22 8.36
N LEU A 20 12.12 -10.77 8.41
CA LEU A 20 11.39 -10.58 9.68
C LEU A 20 10.07 -11.34 9.78
N TRP A 21 9.47 -11.76 8.66
CA TRP A 21 8.22 -12.49 8.64
C TRP A 21 8.43 -13.97 8.87
N LYS A 22 7.93 -14.48 10.00
CA LYS A 22 7.99 -15.91 10.37
C LYS A 22 6.56 -16.41 10.59
N ASN A 23 5.86 -16.82 9.53
CA ASN A 23 4.40 -16.97 9.57
C ASN A 23 3.87 -18.31 10.15
N GLN A 24 4.72 -19.29 10.42
CA GLN A 24 4.22 -20.67 10.44
C GLN A 24 3.51 -21.09 11.75
N GLU A 25 3.74 -20.45 12.91
CA GLU A 25 3.21 -20.95 14.20
C GLU A 25 2.89 -19.86 15.24
N TYR A 26 2.50 -18.66 14.81
CA TYR A 26 2.25 -17.56 15.73
C TYR A 26 0.79 -17.40 16.14
N SER A 27 0.59 -17.14 17.45
CA SER A 27 -0.65 -16.53 17.94
C SER A 27 -0.88 -15.18 17.26
N VAL A 28 -2.13 -14.72 17.20
CA VAL A 28 -2.52 -13.45 16.55
C VAL A 28 -1.62 -12.29 17.00
N GLY A 29 -1.35 -12.17 18.31
CA GLY A 29 -0.49 -11.11 18.84
C GLY A 29 0.97 -11.17 18.37
N LYS A 30 1.55 -12.37 18.24
CA LYS A 30 2.92 -12.54 17.71
C LYS A 30 2.97 -12.21 16.21
N ALA A 31 1.97 -12.64 15.45
CA ALA A 31 1.85 -12.30 14.03
C ALA A 31 1.70 -10.79 13.81
N THR A 32 0.87 -10.11 14.60
CA THR A 32 0.70 -8.66 14.54
C THR A 32 2.01 -7.92 14.83
N ARG A 33 2.74 -8.31 15.88
CA ARG A 33 4.04 -7.70 16.19
C ARG A 33 5.08 -7.91 15.07
N SER A 34 5.13 -9.12 14.51
CA SER A 34 6.03 -9.41 13.38
C SER A 34 5.67 -8.58 12.15
N ALA A 35 4.38 -8.43 11.82
CA ALA A 35 3.93 -7.59 10.72
C ALA A 35 4.32 -6.12 10.91
N ILE A 36 4.13 -5.58 12.12
CA ILE A 36 4.55 -4.21 12.46
C ILE A 36 6.06 -4.05 12.27
N ASN A 37 6.87 -5.01 12.72
CA ASN A 37 8.33 -4.95 12.56
C ASN A 37 8.76 -4.98 11.09
N VAL A 38 8.09 -5.78 10.25
CA VAL A 38 8.31 -5.81 8.80
C VAL A 38 8.03 -4.42 8.19
N VAL A 39 6.87 -3.82 8.52
CA VAL A 39 6.48 -2.49 8.00
C VAL A 39 7.46 -1.41 8.46
N LYS A 40 7.79 -1.37 9.75
CA LYS A 40 8.76 -0.39 10.30
C LYS A 40 10.13 -0.50 9.66
N LYS A 41 10.64 -1.73 9.47
CA LYS A 41 11.94 -1.95 8.81
C LYS A 41 11.93 -1.46 7.37
N TRP A 42 10.85 -1.75 6.64
CA TRP A 42 10.68 -1.32 5.25
C TRP A 42 10.62 0.20 5.14
N GLN A 43 9.82 0.86 5.99
CA GLN A 43 9.71 2.32 6.05
C GLN A 43 11.04 2.98 6.41
N GLY A 44 11.70 2.51 7.46
CA GLY A 44 12.99 3.07 7.92
C GLY A 44 14.07 3.06 6.84
N ASP A 45 14.11 2.03 5.98
CA ASP A 45 15.06 1.94 4.86
C ASP A 45 14.82 2.95 3.72
N LEU A 46 13.69 3.67 3.75
CA LEU A 46 13.23 4.53 2.67
C LEU A 46 13.06 6.00 3.09
N VAL A 47 12.87 6.31 4.38
CA VAL A 47 12.68 7.70 4.85
C VAL A 47 13.83 8.62 4.43
N GLU A 48 15.08 8.19 4.65
CA GLU A 48 16.28 8.95 4.27
C GLU A 48 16.44 9.13 2.75
N LYS A 49 15.64 8.42 1.94
CA LYS A 49 15.66 8.47 0.47
C LYS A 49 14.60 9.40 -0.11
N GLY A 50 14.01 10.27 0.71
CA GLY A 50 13.01 11.24 0.29
C GLY A 50 11.59 10.69 0.17
N PHE A 51 11.31 9.56 0.82
CA PHE A 51 9.95 9.06 1.01
C PHE A 51 9.42 9.49 2.37
N GLU A 52 8.12 9.73 2.47
CA GLU A 52 7.50 10.01 3.77
C GLU A 52 6.78 8.77 4.30
N ALA A 53 7.23 8.27 5.44
CA ALA A 53 6.62 7.12 6.12
C ALA A 53 5.56 7.54 7.13
N GLU A 54 4.61 6.63 7.39
CA GLU A 54 3.41 6.88 8.19
C GLU A 54 2.80 8.24 7.86
N PHE A 55 2.75 8.56 6.56
CA PHE A 55 2.50 9.89 6.07
C PHE A 55 1.17 10.36 6.65
N PRO A 56 1.22 11.29 7.64
CA PRO A 56 0.02 11.74 8.27
C PRO A 56 -0.72 12.54 7.23
N ASN A 57 -2.03 12.54 7.32
CA ASN A 57 -2.80 13.59 6.68
C ASN A 57 -2.58 14.87 7.51
N LYS A 58 -1.35 15.42 7.50
CA LYS A 58 -0.78 16.40 8.47
C LYS A 58 -1.62 17.67 8.64
N ASN A 59 -2.55 17.92 7.73
CA ASN A 59 -3.41 19.10 7.73
C ASN A 59 -4.91 18.75 7.78
N HIS A 60 -5.24 17.50 8.12
CA HIS A 60 -6.59 17.16 8.57
C HIS A 60 -6.68 17.45 10.07
N SER A 61 -7.87 17.82 10.55
CA SER A 61 -8.10 17.85 12.01
C SER A 61 -7.67 16.51 12.60
N LYS A 62 -7.21 16.49 13.86
CA LYS A 62 -6.86 15.22 14.55
C LYS A 62 -7.98 14.18 14.42
N GLU A 63 -9.23 14.65 14.35
CA GLU A 63 -10.43 13.85 14.12
C GLU A 63 -10.48 13.20 12.71
N LEU A 64 -10.21 13.95 11.65
CA LEU A 64 -10.16 13.43 10.28
C LEU A 64 -8.92 12.55 10.02
N ILE A 65 -7.81 12.79 10.71
CA ILE A 65 -6.64 11.88 10.69
C ILE A 65 -7.03 10.53 11.31
N GLY A 66 -7.77 10.55 12.44
CA GLY A 66 -8.28 9.34 13.07
C GLY A 66 -9.26 8.56 12.17
N LYS A 67 -10.08 9.28 11.38
CA LYS A 67 -11.10 8.67 10.49
C LYS A 67 -10.54 8.16 9.16
N CYS A 68 -9.64 8.92 8.52
CA CYS A 68 -9.10 8.53 7.20
C CYS A 68 -7.87 7.63 7.29
N GLY A 69 -7.14 7.62 8.40
CA GLY A 69 -5.92 6.82 8.57
C GLY A 69 -4.67 7.44 7.92
N ARG A 70 -3.51 6.83 8.20
CA ARG A 70 -2.20 7.22 7.62
C ARG A 70 -1.87 6.33 6.44
N ILE A 71 -1.15 6.88 5.46
CA ILE A 71 -0.60 6.11 4.34
C ILE A 71 0.77 5.58 4.75
N ASP A 72 1.04 4.28 4.55
CA ASP A 72 2.29 3.68 5.04
C ASP A 72 3.54 4.38 4.49
N LEU A 73 3.57 4.68 3.19
CA LEU A 73 4.69 5.37 2.55
C LEU A 73 4.24 6.17 1.32
N VAL A 74 4.76 7.39 1.15
CA VAL A 74 4.43 8.27 0.01
C VAL A 74 5.69 8.74 -0.72
N ASP A 75 5.63 8.70 -2.05
CA ASP A 75 6.54 9.39 -2.97
C ASP A 75 5.80 10.59 -3.59
N LEU A 76 5.94 11.77 -2.98
CA LEU A 76 5.28 13.00 -3.46
C LEU A 76 5.87 13.52 -4.79
N LYS A 77 7.10 13.12 -5.15
CA LYS A 77 7.71 13.49 -6.43
C LYS A 77 7.05 12.73 -7.58
N LYS A 78 6.75 11.46 -7.36
CA LYS A 78 6.10 10.59 -8.37
C LYS A 78 4.59 10.45 -8.19
N HIS A 79 4.03 11.06 -7.15
CA HIS A 79 2.60 11.01 -6.81
C HIS A 79 2.12 9.56 -6.55
N VAL A 80 2.90 8.78 -5.81
CA VAL A 80 2.62 7.36 -5.53
C VAL A 80 2.44 7.14 -4.02
N ALA A 81 1.32 6.52 -3.64
CA ALA A 81 1.13 5.90 -2.33
C ALA A 81 1.55 4.43 -2.38
N TYR A 82 2.20 3.96 -1.33
CA TYR A 82 2.48 2.55 -1.11
C TYR A 82 1.86 2.13 0.22
N GLU A 83 1.17 1.00 0.21
CA GLU A 83 0.54 0.39 1.37
C GLU A 83 0.93 -1.09 1.42
N MET A 84 1.22 -1.60 2.61
CA MET A 84 1.71 -2.98 2.76
C MET A 84 0.90 -3.77 3.78
N LYS A 85 0.21 -4.79 3.28
CA LYS A 85 -0.39 -5.84 4.11
C LYS A 85 0.50 -7.08 4.10
N VAL A 86 1.27 -7.26 5.17
CA VAL A 86 2.26 -8.35 5.29
C VAL A 86 1.63 -9.74 5.11
N SER A 87 0.46 -9.99 5.68
CA SER A 87 -0.26 -11.25 5.50
C SER A 87 -1.25 -11.16 4.34
N GLY A 88 -1.20 -12.12 3.41
CA GLY A 88 -2.18 -12.25 2.34
C GLY A 88 -3.55 -12.80 2.77
N LYS A 89 -3.78 -13.03 4.08
CA LYS A 89 -5.09 -13.44 4.59
C LYS A 89 -6.06 -12.25 4.57
N ASN A 90 -7.25 -12.46 3.99
CA ASN A 90 -8.35 -11.48 3.92
C ASN A 90 -7.88 -10.07 3.51
N PRO A 91 -7.28 -9.90 2.32
CA PRO A 91 -6.67 -8.62 1.92
C PRO A 91 -7.70 -7.54 1.62
N GLY A 92 -8.94 -7.91 1.30
CA GLY A 92 -9.99 -6.99 0.81
C GLY A 92 -10.27 -5.82 1.76
N HIS A 93 -10.42 -6.07 3.05
CA HIS A 93 -10.76 -5.01 4.01
C HIS A 93 -9.69 -3.90 4.04
N GLU A 94 -8.40 -4.28 4.16
CA GLU A 94 -7.30 -3.30 4.12
C GLU A 94 -7.20 -2.64 2.75
N PHE A 95 -7.31 -3.42 1.67
CA PHE A 95 -7.25 -2.90 0.31
C PHE A 95 -8.27 -1.79 0.05
N TYR A 96 -9.53 -1.97 0.45
CA TYR A 96 -10.56 -0.94 0.27
C TYR A 96 -10.29 0.27 1.16
N LYS A 97 -9.90 0.05 2.42
CA LYS A 97 -9.54 1.13 3.35
C LYS A 97 -8.40 1.99 2.78
N ASP A 98 -7.43 1.37 2.12
CA ASP A 98 -6.28 2.03 1.55
C ASP A 98 -6.61 2.87 0.31
N ILE A 99 -7.59 2.43 -0.50
CA ILE A 99 -8.17 3.29 -1.54
C ILE A 99 -8.80 4.55 -0.90
N PHE A 100 -9.55 4.39 0.18
CA PHE A 100 -10.19 5.51 0.88
C PHE A 100 -9.18 6.45 1.53
N LYS A 101 -8.05 5.96 2.07
CA LYS A 101 -6.95 6.82 2.56
C LYS A 101 -6.46 7.76 1.48
N VAL A 102 -6.16 7.23 0.29
CA VAL A 102 -5.67 8.01 -0.85
C VAL A 102 -6.75 8.98 -1.35
N PHE A 103 -8.01 8.55 -1.40
CA PHE A 103 -9.14 9.41 -1.73
C PHE A 103 -9.26 10.59 -0.76
N CYS A 104 -9.26 10.34 0.55
CA CYS A 104 -9.31 11.37 1.59
C CYS A 104 -8.18 12.39 1.40
N TYR A 105 -6.95 11.92 1.17
CA TYR A 105 -5.82 12.81 0.89
C TYR A 105 -6.06 13.69 -0.34
N ASN A 106 -6.54 13.09 -1.44
CA ASN A 106 -6.77 13.79 -2.71
C ASN A 106 -7.94 14.77 -2.70
N LYS A 107 -8.85 14.69 -1.72
CA LYS A 107 -9.97 15.62 -1.55
C LYS A 107 -9.55 16.96 -0.96
N LYS A 108 -8.38 17.05 -0.36
CA LYS A 108 -7.87 18.30 0.19
C LYS A 108 -7.49 19.29 -0.93
N GLU A 109 -7.78 20.56 -0.71
CA GLU A 109 -7.36 21.63 -1.62
C GLU A 109 -5.86 21.96 -1.48
N GLY A 110 -5.24 22.40 -2.57
CA GLY A 110 -3.84 22.84 -2.60
C GLY A 110 -2.79 21.73 -2.42
N VAL A 111 -3.18 20.44 -2.36
CA VAL A 111 -2.21 19.33 -2.28
C VAL A 111 -1.90 18.72 -3.63
N LYS A 112 -0.68 18.20 -3.75
CA LYS A 112 -0.27 17.38 -4.90
C LYS A 112 -0.96 16.03 -4.84
N LYS A 113 -2.03 15.87 -5.62
CA LYS A 113 -2.82 14.63 -5.67
C LYS A 113 -1.96 13.40 -5.98
N LEU A 114 -2.15 12.33 -5.24
CA LEU A 114 -1.60 11.01 -5.52
C LEU A 114 -2.36 10.38 -6.69
N LYS A 115 -1.62 9.76 -7.60
CA LYS A 115 -2.16 9.22 -8.86
C LYS A 115 -2.06 7.71 -8.94
N VAL A 116 -1.21 7.10 -8.11
CA VAL A 116 -1.02 5.65 -8.07
C VAL A 116 -1.09 5.18 -6.61
N LEU A 117 -1.87 4.14 -6.37
CA LEU A 117 -1.82 3.33 -5.16
C LEU A 117 -1.14 2.00 -5.49
N VAL A 118 -0.03 1.72 -4.82
CA VAL A 118 0.65 0.42 -4.86
C VAL A 118 0.29 -0.34 -3.59
N PHE A 119 -0.57 -1.35 -3.72
CA PHE A 119 -0.93 -2.23 -2.62
C PHE A 119 -0.07 -3.50 -2.67
N MET A 120 0.70 -3.74 -1.61
CA MET A 120 1.66 -4.82 -1.53
C MET A 120 1.22 -5.87 -0.52
N THR A 121 1.20 -7.14 -0.90
CA THR A 121 0.85 -8.24 0.00
C THR A 121 1.45 -9.57 -0.48
N GLU A 122 1.24 -10.68 0.23
CA GLU A 122 1.64 -12.01 -0.25
C GLU A 122 0.92 -12.36 -1.56
N GLU A 123 1.50 -13.22 -2.39
CA GLU A 123 0.97 -13.57 -3.71
C GLU A 123 -0.48 -14.07 -3.64
N ARG A 124 -0.80 -14.88 -2.62
CA ARG A 124 -2.19 -15.33 -2.36
C ARG A 124 -3.16 -14.17 -2.17
N GLY A 125 -2.70 -13.08 -1.55
CA GLY A 125 -3.49 -11.88 -1.33
C GLY A 125 -3.69 -11.10 -2.63
N VAL A 126 -2.65 -11.00 -3.46
CA VAL A 126 -2.76 -10.41 -4.79
C VAL A 126 -3.77 -11.18 -5.64
N LYS A 127 -3.65 -12.50 -5.71
CA LYS A 127 -4.60 -13.37 -6.45
C LYS A 127 -6.04 -13.23 -5.93
N ALA A 128 -6.23 -13.08 -4.63
CA ALA A 128 -7.56 -12.84 -4.06
C ALA A 128 -8.17 -11.50 -4.49
N LEU A 129 -7.34 -10.47 -4.71
CA LEU A 129 -7.73 -9.15 -5.19
C LEU A 129 -7.85 -9.06 -6.73
N GLU A 130 -7.58 -10.13 -7.45
CA GLU A 130 -7.84 -10.23 -8.90
C GLU A 130 -9.21 -10.81 -9.23
N LYS A 131 -9.92 -11.30 -8.21
CA LYS A 131 -11.30 -11.75 -8.35
C LYS A 131 -12.21 -10.59 -8.82
N GLU A 132 -13.38 -10.95 -9.32
CA GLU A 132 -14.29 -10.05 -10.04
C GLU A 132 -14.60 -8.77 -9.28
N PHE A 133 -15.07 -8.86 -8.03
CA PHE A 133 -15.46 -7.67 -7.27
C PHE A 133 -14.28 -6.70 -6.99
N PRO A 134 -13.13 -7.12 -6.41
CA PRO A 134 -11.95 -6.26 -6.31
C PRO A 134 -11.48 -5.67 -7.65
N LYS A 135 -11.55 -6.44 -8.74
CA LYS A 135 -11.15 -5.99 -10.08
C LYS A 135 -12.07 -4.87 -10.60
N GLU A 136 -13.38 -4.97 -10.37
CA GLU A 136 -14.32 -3.88 -10.68
C GLU A 136 -14.07 -2.65 -9.81
N VAL A 137 -13.75 -2.83 -8.52
CA VAL A 137 -13.35 -1.72 -7.64
C VAL A 137 -12.12 -1.01 -8.20
N ILE A 138 -11.08 -1.73 -8.65
CA ILE A 138 -9.89 -1.11 -9.26
C ILE A 138 -10.26 -0.27 -10.49
N LYS A 139 -11.14 -0.79 -11.36
CA LYS A 139 -11.61 -0.04 -12.55
C LYS A 139 -12.37 1.22 -12.13
N LEU A 140 -13.26 1.11 -11.15
CA LEU A 140 -14.04 2.23 -10.62
C LEU A 140 -13.13 3.29 -9.97
N THR A 141 -12.14 2.88 -9.19
CA THR A 141 -11.15 3.77 -8.57
C THR A 141 -10.40 4.57 -9.63
N LYS A 142 -9.99 3.94 -10.74
CA LYS A 142 -9.37 4.66 -11.86
C LYS A 142 -10.35 5.61 -12.54
N LYS A 143 -11.55 5.12 -12.89
CA LYS A 143 -12.56 5.89 -13.63
C LYS A 143 -13.08 7.10 -12.87
N THR A 144 -13.39 6.92 -11.58
CA THR A 144 -14.08 7.94 -10.77
C THR A 144 -13.12 8.80 -9.98
N LEU A 145 -12.02 8.22 -9.47
CA LEU A 145 -11.08 8.93 -8.60
C LEU A 145 -9.79 9.35 -9.32
N GLY A 146 -9.55 8.84 -10.53
CA GLY A 146 -8.31 9.10 -11.26
C GLY A 146 -7.07 8.51 -10.57
N ILE A 147 -7.27 7.46 -9.76
CA ILE A 147 -6.20 6.75 -9.03
C ILE A 147 -5.99 5.40 -9.70
N GLU A 148 -4.79 5.15 -10.19
CA GLU A 148 -4.39 3.85 -10.72
C GLU A 148 -3.97 2.93 -9.58
N VAL A 149 -4.34 1.66 -9.65
CA VAL A 149 -3.99 0.67 -8.63
C VAL A 149 -3.05 -0.37 -9.22
N ALA A 150 -1.94 -0.62 -8.53
CA ALA A 150 -1.03 -1.73 -8.78
C ALA A 150 -0.99 -2.65 -7.56
N LEU A 151 -1.13 -3.94 -7.80
CA LEU A 151 -1.02 -4.98 -6.78
C LEU A 151 0.32 -5.69 -6.95
N ILE A 152 1.10 -5.83 -5.88
CA ILE A 152 2.46 -6.37 -5.98
C ILE A 152 2.68 -7.42 -4.89
N SER A 153 3.23 -8.57 -5.29
CA SER A 153 3.62 -9.61 -4.34
C SER A 153 4.94 -9.25 -3.63
N ILE A 154 4.95 -9.41 -2.31
CA ILE A 154 6.14 -9.22 -1.44
C ILE A 154 6.93 -10.52 -1.17
N ASP A 155 6.35 -11.68 -1.47
CA ASP A 155 6.96 -13.00 -1.28
C ASP A 155 7.45 -13.61 -2.60
N SER A 156 6.95 -13.16 -3.75
CA SER A 156 7.34 -13.63 -5.08
C SER A 156 7.63 -12.47 -6.04
N LYS A 157 7.90 -12.77 -7.32
CA LYS A 157 8.08 -11.75 -8.38
C LYS A 157 6.73 -11.29 -8.97
N TYR A 158 5.61 -11.88 -8.55
CA TYR A 158 4.29 -11.67 -9.10
C TYR A 158 3.79 -10.22 -8.92
N TYR A 159 3.07 -9.70 -9.91
CA TYR A 159 2.38 -8.42 -9.82
C TYR A 159 1.20 -8.36 -10.79
N TYR A 160 0.20 -7.56 -10.45
CA TYR A 160 -0.96 -7.25 -11.25
C TYR A 160 -1.13 -5.74 -11.38
N GLN A 161 -1.35 -5.24 -12.59
CA GLN A 161 -1.62 -3.83 -12.83
C GLN A 161 -2.65 -3.70 -13.94
N THR A 162 -3.68 -2.88 -13.72
CA THR A 162 -4.63 -2.56 -14.80
C THR A 162 -4.03 -1.50 -15.72
N GLY A 163 -4.05 -1.75 -17.04
CA GLY A 163 -3.72 -0.72 -18.03
C GLY A 163 -2.54 -0.96 -18.98
N LYS A 164 -2.11 -2.21 -19.23
CA LYS A 164 -1.57 -2.48 -20.57
C LYS A 164 -2.76 -2.73 -21.50
N ARG A 165 -3.11 -1.71 -22.29
CA ARG A 165 -3.54 -1.98 -23.67
C ARG A 165 -2.33 -2.55 -24.41
#